data_AF-A0A4Y2HTR6-F1
#
_entry.id   AF-A0A4Y2HTR6-F1
#
_cell.length_a   1.000
_cell.length_b   1.000
_cell.length_c   1.000
_cell.angle_alpha   90.00
_cell.angle_beta   90.00
_cell.angle_gamma   90.00
#
_symmetry.space_group_name_H-M   'P 1'
#
loop_
_entity.id
_entity.type
_entity.pdbx_description
1 polymer ?
#
loop_
_entity_poly.entity_id
_entity_poly.type
_entity_poly.pdbx_seq_one_letter_code
_entity_poly.pdbx_strand_id
1 'polypeptide(L)'
;MRLNIYIYKNDIEELKEEHSQDLTAAELKEFHCVSHQEVVEESLSEEEEEEVTAKQQSSGAIREMPKAWETLTSYIEKNHPNKAEALRAINLFYDNAVPHFWHILKRRGKQMLLDSFLVKRK
;
A
#
# COMPACT_ATOMS: atom_id res chain seq x y z
N MET A 1 5.33 56.61 22.87
CA MET A 1 5.00 55.21 22.52
C MET A 1 6.08 54.69 21.57
N ARG A 2 7.18 54.12 22.09
CA ARG A 2 8.31 53.58 21.27
C ARG A 2 8.88 52.25 21.79
N LEU A 3 8.31 51.66 22.84
CA LEU A 3 8.81 50.42 23.44
C LEU A 3 8.23 49.14 22.80
N ASN A 4 7.04 49.19 22.19
CA ASN A 4 6.38 47.98 21.66
C ASN A 4 7.01 47.39 20.39
N ILE A 5 7.81 48.15 19.63
CA ILE A 5 8.38 47.66 18.36
C ILE A 5 9.74 46.96 18.59
N TYR A 6 10.47 47.33 19.65
CA TYR A 6 11.80 46.76 19.91
C TYR A 6 11.69 45.34 20.51
N ILE A 7 10.71 45.12 21.40
CA ILE A 7 10.45 43.79 22.01
C ILE A 7 9.99 42.79 20.94
N TYR A 8 9.08 43.19 20.05
CA TYR A 8 8.54 42.30 19.02
C TYR A 8 9.57 41.86 17.96
N LYS A 9 10.64 42.64 17.75
CA LYS A 9 11.70 42.26 16.80
C LYS A 9 12.70 41.28 17.41
N ASN A 10 13.05 41.47 18.69
CA ASN A 10 14.00 40.60 19.39
C ASN A 10 13.42 39.19 19.57
N ASP A 11 12.15 39.08 19.96
CA ASP A 11 11.46 37.79 20.17
C ASP A 11 11.33 36.98 18.86
N ILE A 12 11.28 37.66 17.70
CA ILE A 12 11.23 37.00 16.38
C ILE A 12 12.62 36.54 15.92
N GLU A 13 13.67 37.28 16.28
CA GLU A 13 15.05 36.93 15.92
C GLU A 13 15.56 35.74 16.76
N GLU A 14 15.22 35.71 18.05
CA GLU A 14 15.50 34.59 18.97
C GLU A 14 14.77 33.31 18.55
N LEU A 15 13.49 33.40 18.16
CA LEU A 15 12.71 32.27 17.64
C LEU A 15 13.28 31.70 16.33
N LYS A 16 13.89 32.55 15.50
CA LYS A 16 14.47 32.14 14.21
C LYS A 16 15.82 31.45 14.38
N GLU A 17 16.55 31.78 15.44
CA GLU A 17 17.83 31.16 15.79
C GLU A 17 17.62 29.78 16.43
N GLU A 18 16.64 29.65 17.35
CA GLU A 18 16.27 28.38 18.02
C GLU A 18 15.73 27.32 17.04
N HIS A 19 15.04 27.73 15.98
CA HIS A 19 14.41 26.79 15.03
C HIS A 19 15.28 26.40 13.83
N SER A 20 16.55 26.85 13.79
CA SER A 20 17.47 26.57 12.68
C SER A 20 18.35 25.32 12.89
N GLN A 21 18.34 24.71 14.08
CA GLN A 21 19.27 23.64 14.44
C GLN A 21 18.65 22.28 14.81
N ASP A 22 17.33 22.13 14.94
CA ASP A 22 16.76 20.95 15.64
C ASP A 22 15.92 19.98 14.77
N LEU A 23 16.31 19.80 13.51
CA LEU A 23 15.92 18.63 12.72
C LEU A 23 16.99 18.41 11.64
N THR A 24 18.07 17.76 12.07
CA THR A 24 19.25 17.54 11.25
C THR A 24 18.89 16.57 10.13
N ALA A 25 19.27 16.87 8.88
CA ALA A 25 19.01 16.04 7.69
C ALA A 25 19.40 14.55 7.80
N ALA A 26 20.13 14.16 8.85
CA ALA A 26 20.40 12.79 9.25
C ALA A 26 19.14 12.05 9.76
N GLU A 27 18.31 12.66 10.60
CA GLU A 27 17.11 12.03 11.16
C GLU A 27 16.04 11.78 10.08
N LEU A 28 15.90 12.71 9.13
CA LEU A 28 15.02 12.52 7.96
C LEU A 28 15.51 11.37 7.05
N LYS A 29 16.83 11.24 6.89
CA LYS A 29 17.44 10.17 6.10
C LYS A 29 17.38 8.82 6.79
N GLU A 30 17.52 8.79 8.11
CA GLU A 30 17.35 7.60 8.94
C GLU A 30 15.89 7.14 8.94
N PHE A 31 14.93 8.04 9.12
CA PHE A 31 13.49 7.75 8.98
C PHE A 31 13.16 7.19 7.59
N HIS A 32 13.71 7.79 6.52
CA HIS A 32 13.53 7.29 5.15
C HIS A 32 14.19 5.92 4.93
N CYS A 33 15.33 5.63 5.55
CA CYS A 33 16.01 4.33 5.44
C CYS A 33 15.26 3.23 6.19
N VAL A 34 14.82 3.51 7.42
CA VAL A 34 14.05 2.59 8.26
C VAL A 34 12.68 2.30 7.61
N SER A 35 11.96 3.32 7.14
CA SER A 35 10.70 3.14 6.44
C SER A 35 10.85 2.34 5.13
N HIS A 36 11.89 2.58 4.33
CA HIS A 36 12.13 1.77 3.13
C HIS A 36 12.55 0.33 3.45
N GLN A 37 13.27 0.10 4.54
CA GLN A 37 13.71 -1.23 4.94
C GLN A 37 12.55 -2.04 5.54
N GLU A 38 11.71 -1.41 6.35
CA GLU A 38 10.47 -1.99 6.90
C GLU A 38 9.49 -2.36 5.77
N VAL A 39 9.30 -1.47 4.78
CA VAL A 39 8.45 -1.75 3.61
C VAL A 39 9.02 -2.90 2.76
N VAL A 40 10.33 -3.01 2.61
CA VAL A 40 10.97 -4.09 1.85
C VAL A 40 10.91 -5.42 2.59
N GLU A 41 11.14 -5.45 3.91
CA GLU A 41 10.99 -6.66 4.72
C GLU A 41 9.53 -7.11 4.81
N GLU A 42 8.58 -6.19 4.95
CA GLU A 42 7.14 -6.49 4.90
C GLU A 42 6.75 -7.09 3.54
N SER A 43 7.21 -6.50 2.43
CA SER A 43 6.96 -7.03 1.08
C SER A 43 7.53 -8.44 0.88
N LEU A 44 8.72 -8.71 1.43
CA LEU A 44 9.37 -10.03 1.32
C LEU A 44 8.70 -11.07 2.23
N SER A 45 8.31 -10.68 3.43
CA SER A 45 7.56 -11.51 4.38
C SER A 45 6.16 -11.84 3.84
N GLU A 46 5.46 -10.86 3.28
CA GLU A 46 4.20 -11.09 2.57
C GLU A 46 4.42 -12.04 1.39
N GLU A 47 5.43 -11.82 0.55
CA GLU A 47 5.66 -12.70 -0.61
C GLU A 47 5.91 -14.17 -0.25
N GLU A 48 6.55 -14.45 0.90
CA GLU A 48 6.77 -15.81 1.42
C GLU A 48 5.49 -16.43 2.03
N GLU A 49 4.72 -15.67 2.82
CA GLU A 49 3.41 -16.13 3.34
C GLU A 49 2.38 -16.35 2.23
N GLU A 50 2.36 -15.48 1.21
CA GLU A 50 1.57 -15.65 0.00
C GLU A 50 1.96 -16.93 -0.75
N GLU A 51 3.25 -17.30 -0.79
CA GLU A 51 3.70 -18.51 -1.48
C GLU A 51 3.16 -19.79 -0.81
N VAL A 52 3.18 -19.83 0.52
CA VAL A 52 2.69 -20.97 1.32
C VAL A 52 1.17 -21.11 1.16
N THR A 53 0.42 -20.03 1.31
CA THR A 53 -1.04 -20.02 1.20
C THR A 53 -1.52 -20.23 -0.24
N ALA A 54 -0.83 -19.66 -1.22
CA ALA A 54 -1.11 -19.88 -2.63
C ALA A 54 -0.91 -21.35 -2.99
N LYS A 55 0.20 -22.00 -2.63
CA LYS A 55 0.43 -23.42 -2.98
C LYS A 55 -0.70 -24.35 -2.52
N GLN A 56 -1.42 -24.00 -1.46
CA GLN A 56 -2.55 -24.78 -0.94
C GLN A 56 -3.86 -24.55 -1.72
N GLN A 57 -4.08 -23.38 -2.31
CA GLN A 57 -5.34 -23.05 -3.00
C GLN A 57 -5.28 -23.31 -4.51
N SER A 58 -6.31 -24.00 -5.04
CA SER A 58 -6.41 -24.26 -6.48
C SER A 58 -6.58 -22.95 -7.29
N SER A 59 -6.04 -22.89 -8.51
CA SER A 59 -6.17 -21.70 -9.36
C SER A 59 -7.63 -21.39 -9.71
N GLY A 60 -8.50 -22.42 -9.71
CA GLY A 60 -9.93 -22.25 -9.85
C GLY A 60 -10.50 -21.44 -8.69
N ALA A 61 -10.23 -21.84 -7.44
CA ALA A 61 -10.72 -21.15 -6.25
C ALA A 61 -10.23 -19.69 -6.17
N ILE A 62 -8.96 -19.44 -6.49
CA ILE A 62 -8.38 -18.09 -6.50
C ILE A 62 -9.04 -17.20 -7.54
N ARG A 63 -9.42 -17.75 -8.70
CA ARG A 63 -10.09 -16.98 -9.76
C ARG A 63 -11.55 -16.66 -9.45
N GLU A 64 -12.20 -17.41 -8.57
CA GLU A 64 -13.58 -17.11 -8.16
C GLU A 64 -13.68 -15.87 -7.29
N MET A 65 -12.64 -15.54 -6.53
CA MET A 65 -12.64 -14.36 -5.66
C MET A 65 -12.74 -13.03 -6.43
N PRO A 66 -11.89 -12.73 -7.45
CA PRO A 66 -12.06 -11.53 -8.28
C PRO A 66 -13.43 -11.45 -8.98
N LYS A 67 -13.97 -12.59 -9.45
CA LYS A 67 -15.30 -12.63 -10.09
C LYS A 67 -16.43 -12.31 -9.11
N ALA A 68 -16.36 -12.89 -7.91
CA ALA A 68 -17.33 -12.62 -6.85
C ALA A 68 -17.28 -11.14 -6.44
N TRP A 69 -16.07 -10.56 -6.40
CA TRP A 69 -15.86 -9.14 -6.14
C TRP A 69 -16.49 -8.22 -7.18
N GLU A 70 -16.27 -8.48 -8.47
CA GLU A 70 -16.92 -7.74 -9.57
C GLU A 70 -18.45 -7.80 -9.49
N THR A 71 -18.98 -8.98 -9.17
CA THR A 71 -20.42 -9.21 -9.03
C THR A 71 -21.00 -8.43 -7.86
N LEU A 72 -20.35 -8.49 -6.69
CA LEU A 72 -20.73 -7.76 -5.48
C LEU A 72 -20.75 -6.26 -5.74
N THR A 73 -19.66 -5.73 -6.32
CA THR A 73 -19.52 -4.31 -6.65
C THR A 73 -20.65 -3.85 -7.56
N SER A 74 -20.92 -4.59 -8.64
CA SER A 74 -22.02 -4.27 -9.57
C SER A 74 -23.39 -4.27 -8.89
N TYR A 75 -23.63 -5.22 -7.99
CA TYR A 75 -24.88 -5.31 -7.25
C TYR A 75 -25.07 -4.12 -6.30
N ILE A 76 -24.03 -3.77 -5.55
CA ILE A 76 -24.06 -2.67 -4.58
C ILE A 76 -24.25 -1.32 -5.29
N GLU A 77 -23.52 -1.06 -6.38
CA GLU A 77 -23.63 0.18 -7.15
C GLU A 77 -25.05 0.42 -7.70
N LYS A 78 -25.74 -0.65 -8.09
CA LYS A 78 -27.09 -0.61 -8.67
C LYS A 78 -28.18 -0.42 -7.62
N ASN A 79 -28.02 -1.02 -6.44
CA ASN A 79 -29.12 -1.17 -5.48
C ASN A 79 -28.95 -0.37 -4.18
N HIS A 80 -27.73 0.07 -3.83
CA HIS A 80 -27.50 0.69 -2.52
C HIS A 80 -28.00 2.15 -2.48
N PRO A 81 -28.87 2.51 -1.52
CA PRO A 81 -29.43 3.86 -1.43
C PRO A 81 -28.38 4.91 -1.07
N ASN A 82 -27.37 4.55 -0.27
CA ASN A 82 -26.24 5.40 0.05
C ASN A 82 -24.98 4.99 -0.72
N LYS A 83 -24.81 5.51 -1.93
CA LYS A 83 -23.69 5.11 -2.81
C LYS A 83 -22.31 5.45 -2.24
N ALA A 84 -22.20 6.57 -1.52
CA ALA A 84 -20.91 7.03 -0.99
C ALA A 84 -20.36 6.10 0.10
N GLU A 85 -21.22 5.66 1.02
CA GLU A 85 -20.86 4.72 2.08
C GLU A 85 -20.55 3.33 1.54
N ALA A 86 -21.35 2.86 0.58
CA ALA A 86 -21.10 1.63 -0.16
C ALA A 86 -19.72 1.64 -0.86
N LEU A 87 -19.40 2.71 -1.58
CA LEU A 87 -18.10 2.85 -2.23
C LEU A 87 -16.94 2.90 -1.23
N ARG A 88 -17.11 3.53 -0.06
CA ARG A 88 -16.09 3.49 1.01
C ARG A 88 -15.81 2.07 1.49
N ALA A 89 -16.86 1.26 1.72
CA ALA A 89 -16.71 -0.13 2.12
C ALA A 89 -16.07 -0.98 1.00
N ILE A 90 -16.45 -0.73 -0.26
CA ILE A 90 -15.89 -1.39 -1.44
C ILE A 90 -14.39 -1.10 -1.55
N ASN A 91 -14.01 0.17 -1.50
CA ASN A 91 -12.61 0.58 -1.62
C ASN A 91 -11.76 0.01 -0.48
N LEU A 92 -12.26 0.03 0.75
CA LEU A 92 -11.56 -0.55 1.89
C LEU A 92 -11.25 -2.04 1.64
N PHE A 93 -12.21 -2.83 1.15
CA PHE A 93 -11.93 -4.23 0.86
C PHE A 93 -10.99 -4.40 -0.34
N TYR A 94 -11.15 -3.57 -1.37
CA TYR A 94 -10.25 -3.59 -2.53
C TYR A 94 -8.81 -3.41 -2.10
N ASP A 95 -8.50 -2.38 -1.31
CA ASP A 95 -7.13 -2.06 -0.91
C ASP A 95 -6.45 -3.18 -0.09
N ASN A 96 -7.23 -3.94 0.68
CA ASN A 96 -6.69 -4.93 1.62
C ASN A 96 -6.67 -6.37 1.10
N ALA A 97 -7.63 -6.78 0.26
CA ALA A 97 -7.83 -8.20 -0.05
C ALA A 97 -7.67 -8.53 -1.54
N VAL A 98 -8.08 -7.64 -2.44
CA VAL A 98 -8.15 -7.95 -3.88
C VAL A 98 -6.77 -8.05 -4.54
N PRO A 99 -5.78 -7.17 -4.26
CA PRO A 99 -4.42 -7.24 -4.81
C PRO A 99 -3.73 -8.59 -4.58
N HIS A 100 -3.89 -9.17 -3.40
CA HIS A 100 -3.34 -10.49 -3.04
C HIS A 100 -3.72 -11.58 -4.06
N PHE A 101 -5.01 -11.69 -4.40
CA PHE A 101 -5.47 -12.67 -5.38
C PHE A 101 -4.93 -12.37 -6.79
N TRP A 102 -4.82 -11.09 -7.18
CA TRP A 102 -4.24 -10.70 -8.47
C TRP A 102 -2.75 -11.04 -8.57
N HIS A 103 -2.00 -10.81 -7.50
CA HIS A 103 -0.57 -11.15 -7.43
C HIS A 103 -0.36 -12.65 -7.61
N ILE A 104 -1.15 -13.48 -6.92
CA ILE A 104 -1.08 -14.94 -7.07
C ILE A 104 -1.41 -15.37 -8.51
N LEU A 105 -2.46 -14.83 -9.12
CA LEU A 105 -2.83 -15.16 -10.50
C LEU A 105 -1.73 -14.76 -11.50
N LYS A 106 -1.13 -13.57 -11.32
CA LYS A 106 -0.04 -13.08 -12.16
C LYS A 106 1.21 -13.96 -12.06
N ARG A 107 1.58 -14.40 -10.85
CA ARG A 107 2.69 -15.33 -10.61
C ARG A 107 2.43 -16.68 -11.29
N ARG A 108 1.25 -17.28 -11.08
CA ARG A 108 0.89 -18.56 -11.71
C ARG A 108 0.86 -18.52 -13.23
N GLY A 109 0.36 -17.42 -13.80
CA GLY A 109 0.37 -17.23 -15.26
C GLY A 109 1.79 -17.24 -15.84
N LYS A 110 2.75 -16.59 -15.16
CA LYS A 110 4.17 -16.61 -15.55
C LYS A 110 4.77 -18.00 -15.41
N GLN A 111 4.48 -18.71 -14.32
CA GLN A 111 4.96 -20.09 -14.10
C GLN A 111 4.48 -21.04 -15.21
N MET A 112 3.18 -21.01 -15.52
CA MET A 112 2.60 -21.81 -16.61
C MET A 112 3.24 -21.51 -17.96
N LEU A 113 3.51 -20.23 -18.23
CA LEU A 113 4.16 -19.81 -19.46
C LEU A 113 5.58 -20.37 -19.54
N LEU A 114 6.38 -20.25 -18.48
CA LEU A 114 7.73 -20.82 -18.40
C LEU A 114 7.76 -22.33 -18.61
N ASP A 115 6.89 -23.08 -17.92
CA ASP A 115 6.80 -24.53 -18.05
C ASP A 115 6.47 -24.96 -19.48
N SER A 116 5.55 -24.25 -20.14
CA SER A 116 5.17 -24.52 -21.53
C SER A 116 6.31 -24.25 -22.53
N PHE A 117 7.19 -23.29 -22.25
CA PHE A 117 8.37 -23.03 -23.07
C PHE A 117 9.43 -24.12 -22.93
N LEU A 118 9.62 -24.66 -21.71
CA LEU A 118 10.58 -25.72 -21.45
C LEU A 118 10.16 -27.06 -22.08
N VAL A 119 8.86 -27.38 -22.05
CA VAL A 119 8.32 -28.60 -22.67
C VAL A 119 8.50 -28.59 -24.20
N LYS A 120 8.37 -27.43 -24.85
CA LYS A 120 8.51 -27.28 -26.32
C LYS A 120 9.94 -27.31 -26.83
N ARG A 121 10.95 -27.29 -25.95
CA ARG A 121 12.37 -27.32 -26.32
C ARG A 121 13.02 -28.71 -26.18
N LYS A 122 12.24 -29.74 -25.86
CA LYS A 122 12.64 -31.14 -25.95
C LYS A 122 12.16 -31.73 -27.28
#